data_AF-A0A6B0Z9S0-F1
#
_entry.id   AF-A0A6B0Z9S0-F1
#
_cell.length_a   1.000
_cell.length_b   1.000
_cell.length_c   1.000
_cell.angle_alpha   90.00
_cell.angle_beta   90.00
_cell.angle_gamma   90.00
#
_symmetry.space_group_name_H-M   'P 1'
#
loop_
_entity.id
_entity.type
_entity.pdbx_description
1 polymer ?
#
loop_
_entity_poly.entity_id
_entity_poly.type
_entity_poly.pdbx_seq_one_letter_code
_entity_poly.pdbx_strand_id
1 'polypeptide(L)'
;MAKNLIEYEKSAEAKQWISDESAEQEQRYQQIVKDMDDLSDERDVWVEKFFERIQTRGFNVHYDNRRQIPDDELPTRPDRPFKVVF
;
A
#
# COMPACT_ATOMS: atom_id res chain seq x y z
N MET A 1 20.16 -26.37 19.66
CA MET A 1 19.88 -25.36 20.70
C MET A 1 18.43 -25.51 21.12
N ALA A 2 18.16 -26.14 22.26
CA ALA A 2 16.79 -26.26 22.77
C ALA A 2 16.31 -24.86 23.19
N LYS A 3 15.19 -24.43 22.63
CA LYS A 3 14.63 -23.10 22.86
C LYS A 3 13.95 -23.13 24.23
N ASN A 4 14.50 -22.45 25.23
CA ASN A 4 13.88 -22.25 26.54
C ASN A 4 12.66 -21.33 26.37
N LEU A 5 11.51 -21.89 26.00
CA LEU A 5 10.24 -21.16 26.07
C LEU A 5 9.65 -21.35 27.46
N ILE A 6 9.28 -20.24 28.10
CA ILE A 6 8.47 -20.27 29.31
C ILE A 6 7.04 -20.55 28.86
N GLU A 7 6.44 -21.62 29.35
CA GLU A 7 5.01 -21.89 29.13
C GLU A 7 4.21 -20.78 29.81
N TYR A 8 3.48 -20.01 28.99
CA TYR A 8 2.64 -18.91 29.45
C TYR A 8 1.22 -19.08 28.91
N GLU A 9 0.29 -19.34 29.83
CA GLU A 9 -1.14 -19.33 29.55
C GLU A 9 -1.69 -17.92 29.75
N LYS A 10 -2.35 -17.39 28.72
CA LYS A 10 -3.05 -16.10 28.79
C LYS A 10 -4.25 -16.22 29.72
N SER A 11 -4.51 -15.18 30.52
CA SER A 11 -5.75 -15.09 31.31
C SER A 11 -6.99 -15.10 30.40
N ALA A 12 -8.15 -15.45 30.97
CA ALA A 12 -9.41 -15.42 30.22
C ALA A 12 -9.72 -14.01 29.68
N GLU A 13 -9.46 -12.97 30.48
CA GLU A 13 -9.60 -11.57 30.09
C GLU A 13 -8.70 -11.21 28.90
N ALA A 14 -7.43 -11.61 28.94
CA ALA A 14 -6.51 -11.36 27.83
C ALA A 14 -6.92 -12.11 26.55
N LYS A 15 -7.45 -13.33 26.67
CA LYS A 15 -7.99 -14.09 25.53
C LYS A 15 -9.20 -13.38 24.91
N GLN A 16 -10.11 -12.88 25.75
CA GLN A 16 -11.29 -12.15 25.30
C GLN A 16 -10.90 -10.84 24.60
N TRP A 17 -10.02 -10.03 25.23
CA TRP A 17 -9.53 -8.79 24.63
C TRP A 17 -8.86 -9.02 23.27
N ILE A 18 -8.01 -10.05 23.14
CA ILE A 18 -7.41 -10.40 21.84
C ILE A 18 -8.47 -10.76 20.80
N SER A 19 -9.50 -11.50 21.18
CA SER A 19 -10.60 -11.86 20.28
C SER A 19 -11.35 -10.63 19.79
N ASP A 20 -11.67 -9.72 20.70
CA ASP A 20 -12.42 -8.50 20.41
C ASP A 20 -11.59 -7.56 19.51
N GLU A 21 -10.32 -7.32 19.85
CA GLU A 21 -9.40 -6.53 19.02
C GLU A 21 -9.19 -7.14 17.64
N SER A 22 -9.06 -8.46 17.54
CA SER A 22 -8.90 -9.12 16.25
C SER A 22 -10.14 -8.93 15.37
N ALA A 23 -11.33 -9.00 15.95
CA ALA A 23 -12.57 -8.77 15.22
C ALA A 23 -12.70 -7.30 14.77
N GLU A 24 -12.35 -6.34 15.62
CA GLU A 24 -12.34 -4.92 15.25
C GLU A 24 -11.33 -4.62 14.14
N GLN A 25 -10.13 -5.18 14.23
CA GLN A 25 -9.06 -4.97 13.24
C GLN A 25 -9.43 -5.59 11.89
N GLU A 26 -10.07 -6.74 11.88
CA GLU A 26 -10.60 -7.36 10.65
C GLU A 26 -11.65 -6.46 9.98
N GLN A 27 -12.59 -5.89 10.76
CA GLN A 27 -13.59 -4.97 10.22
C GLN A 27 -12.96 -3.70 9.64
N ARG A 28 -11.99 -3.10 10.35
CA ARG A 28 -11.25 -1.93 9.86
C ARG A 28 -10.46 -2.25 8.60
N TYR A 29 -9.84 -3.43 8.54
CA TYR A 29 -9.12 -3.90 7.36
C TYR A 29 -10.04 -4.00 6.14
N GLN A 30 -11.19 -4.66 6.29
CA GLN A 30 -12.16 -4.82 5.21
C GLN A 30 -12.66 -3.47 4.69
N GLN A 31 -12.92 -2.52 5.60
CA GLN A 31 -13.33 -1.17 5.23
C GLN A 31 -12.23 -0.44 4.45
N ILE A 32 -10.99 -0.48 4.91
CA ILE A 32 -9.84 0.15 4.23
C ILE A 32 -9.65 -0.45 2.84
N VAL A 33 -9.71 -1.78 2.71
CA VAL A 33 -9.56 -2.43 1.40
C VAL A 33 -10.64 -1.94 0.44
N LYS A 34 -11.89 -1.93 0.87
CA LYS A 34 -13.00 -1.44 0.07
C LYS A 34 -12.80 0.01 -0.35
N ASP A 35 -12.47 0.90 0.58
CA ASP A 35 -12.30 2.33 0.28
C ASP A 35 -11.14 2.56 -0.70
N MET A 36 -10.08 1.75 -0.62
CA MET A 36 -8.93 1.86 -1.53
C MET A 36 -9.18 1.25 -2.92
N ASP A 37 -10.06 0.25 -2.99
CA ASP A 37 -10.55 -0.33 -4.25
C ASP A 37 -11.52 0.63 -4.94
N ASP A 38 -12.40 1.31 -4.18
CA ASP A 38 -13.31 2.33 -4.70
C ASP A 38 -12.55 3.54 -5.30
N LEU A 39 -11.32 3.81 -4.84
CA LEU A 39 -10.43 4.83 -5.39
C LEU A 39 -9.63 4.36 -6.62
N SER A 40 -9.87 3.16 -7.15
CA SER A 40 -9.07 2.58 -8.23
C SER A 40 -9.05 3.41 -9.51
N ASP A 41 -10.22 3.85 -9.98
CA ASP A 41 -10.34 4.68 -11.18
C ASP A 41 -9.65 6.04 -11.01
N GLU A 42 -9.79 6.66 -9.83
CA GLU A 42 -9.14 7.93 -9.54
C GLU A 42 -7.61 7.80 -9.49
N ARG A 43 -7.12 6.71 -8.91
CA ARG A 43 -5.68 6.39 -8.89
C ARG A 43 -5.12 6.23 -10.29
N ASP A 44 -5.86 5.60 -11.20
CA ASP A 44 -5.43 5.45 -12.59
C ASP A 44 -5.24 6.82 -13.27
N VAL A 45 -6.19 7.73 -13.08
CA VAL A 45 -6.09 9.10 -13.57
C VAL A 45 -4.89 9.83 -12.95
N TRP A 46 -4.59 9.61 -11.68
CA TRP A 46 -3.41 10.21 -11.04
C TRP A 46 -2.10 9.67 -11.62
N VAL A 47 -2.02 8.36 -11.89
CA VAL A 47 -0.85 7.74 -12.51
C VAL A 47 -0.63 8.28 -13.91
N GLU A 48 -1.69 8.37 -14.73
CA GLU A 48 -1.61 8.94 -16.08
C GLU A 48 -1.14 10.39 -16.07
N LYS A 49 -1.73 11.24 -15.21
CA LYS A 49 -1.31 12.64 -15.06
C LYS A 49 0.11 12.79 -14.55
N PHE A 50 0.56 11.87 -13.70
CA PHE A 50 1.92 11.86 -13.22
C PHE A 50 2.89 11.52 -14.35
N PHE A 51 2.60 10.49 -15.15
CA PHE A 51 3.39 10.11 -16.32
C PHE A 51 3.46 11.24 -17.33
N GLU A 52 2.32 11.84 -17.69
CA GLU A 52 2.28 13.02 -18.56
C GLU A 52 3.20 14.14 -18.05
N ARG A 53 3.19 14.40 -16.74
CA ARG A 53 4.02 15.47 -16.14
C ARG A 53 5.52 15.19 -16.20
N ILE A 54 5.95 13.96 -15.93
CA ILE A 54 7.38 13.60 -15.98
C ILE A 54 7.91 13.51 -17.41
N GLN A 55 7.03 13.32 -18.39
CA GLN A 55 7.37 13.33 -19.82
C GLN A 55 7.39 14.75 -20.40
N THR A 56 6.47 15.62 -19.98
CA THR A 56 6.36 16.99 -20.51
C THR A 56 7.20 18.00 -19.74
N ARG A 57 7.01 18.11 -18.42
CA ARG A 57 7.74 19.06 -17.58
C ARG A 57 9.11 18.52 -17.14
N GLY A 58 9.22 17.20 -17.03
CA GLY A 58 10.37 16.54 -16.45
C GLY A 58 10.45 16.66 -14.93
N PHE A 59 11.47 16.02 -14.36
CA PHE A 59 11.79 16.08 -12.93
C PHE A 59 13.18 16.71 -12.74
N ASN A 60 13.42 17.33 -11.58
CA ASN A 60 14.71 17.95 -11.29
C ASN A 60 15.74 16.85 -10.98
N VAL A 61 16.84 16.83 -11.74
CA VAL A 61 17.97 15.91 -11.52
C VAL A 61 19.08 16.62 -10.75
N HIS A 62 19.34 17.89 -11.06
CA HIS A 62 20.36 18.67 -10.35
C HIS A 62 20.15 20.18 -10.48
N TYR A 63 19.93 20.86 -9.34
CA TYR A 63 19.64 22.30 -9.29
C TYR A 63 18.52 22.65 -10.30
N ASP A 64 18.81 23.44 -11.33
CA ASP A 64 17.88 23.83 -12.39
C ASP A 64 17.77 22.83 -13.55
N ASN A 65 18.60 21.78 -13.57
CA ASN A 65 18.56 20.77 -14.61
C ASN A 65 17.38 19.83 -14.42
N ARG A 66 16.50 19.81 -15.42
CA ARG A 66 15.39 18.86 -15.52
C ARG A 66 15.65 17.82 -16.59
N ARG A 67 15.22 16.59 -16.30
CA ARG A 67 15.17 15.50 -17.28
C ARG A 67 13.73 15.08 -17.50
N GLN A 68 13.35 14.96 -18.76
CA GLN A 68 12.13 14.28 -19.17
C GLN A 68 12.39 12.78 -19.24
N ILE A 69 11.42 11.98 -18.79
CA ILE A 69 11.49 10.52 -18.88
C ILE A 69 10.88 10.10 -20.22
N PRO A 70 11.57 9.35 -21.08
CA PRO A 70 10.99 8.84 -22.32
C PRO A 70 10.03 7.67 -22.07
N ASP A 71 9.17 7.35 -23.05
CA ASP A 71 8.14 6.30 -22.94
C ASP A 71 8.71 4.93 -22.57
N ASP A 72 9.91 4.58 -23.05
CA ASP A 72 10.56 3.29 -22.84
C ASP A 72 11.08 3.09 -21.40
N GLU A 73 11.22 4.18 -20.64
CA GLU A 73 11.57 4.16 -19.21
C GLU A 73 10.33 4.09 -18.31
N LEU A 74 9.11 4.27 -18.84
CA LEU A 74 7.90 4.18 -18.04
C LEU A 74 7.55 2.73 -17.70
N PRO A 75 7.12 2.45 -16.46
CA PRO A 75 6.65 1.13 -16.10
C PRO A 75 5.33 0.82 -16.81
N THR A 76 5.22 -0.39 -17.36
CA THR A 76 3.95 -0.89 -17.89
C THR A 76 2.99 -1.21 -16.75
N ARG A 77 1.75 -0.74 -16.85
CA ARG A 77 0.70 -1.08 -15.89
C ARG A 77 0.48 -2.60 -15.89
N PRO A 78 0.52 -3.27 -14.73
CA PRO A 78 0.22 -4.69 -14.65
C PRO A 78 -1.30 -4.92 -14.72
N ASP A 79 -1.74 -6.05 -15.30
CA ASP A 79 -3.16 -6.45 -15.41
C ASP A 79 -3.82 -6.86 -14.07
N ARG A 80 -3.23 -6.49 -12.94
CA ARG A 80 -3.75 -6.81 -11.61
C ARG A 80 -4.12 -5.54 -10.86
N PRO A 81 -5.12 -5.60 -9.96
CA PRO A 81 -5.39 -4.51 -9.03
C PRO A 81 -4.14 -4.11 -8.24
N PHE A 82 -4.04 -2.83 -7.88
CA PHE A 82 -2.99 -2.36 -7.01
C PHE A 82 -3.13 -3.02 -5.64
N LYS A 83 -2.04 -3.61 -5.13
CA LYS A 83 -2.03 -4.13 -3.77
C LYS A 83 -1.80 -2.99 -2.79
N VAL A 84 -2.76 -2.74 -1.92
CA VAL A 84 -2.70 -1.65 -0.94
C VAL A 84 -2.10 -2.12 0.40
N VAL A 85 -2.15 -3.43 0.67
CA VAL A 85 -1.59 -4.06 1.89
C VAL A 85 -0.74 -5.28 1.49
N PHE A 86 0.38 -5.48 2.20
CA PHE A 86 1.33 -6.59 2.02
C PHE A 86 1.26 -7.57 3.19
#